data_AF-A0A6C0DBC4-F1
#
_entry.id   AF-A0A6C0DBC4-F1
#
_cell.length_a   1.000
_cell.length_b   1.000
_cell.length_c   1.000
_cell.angle_alpha   90.00
_cell.angle_beta   90.00
_cell.angle_gamma   90.00
#
_symmetry.space_group_name_H-M   'P 1'
#
loop_
_entity.id
_entity.type
_entity.pdbx_description
1 polymer ?
#
loop_
_entity_poly.entity_id
_entity_poly.type
_entity_poly.pdbx_seq_one_letter_code
_entity_poly.pdbx_strand_id
1 'polypeptide(L)'
;MENTANHSEINSILDYEELLEKDFLKKYFEEILNKLKHMNINPLPYEVINFFVKNRENIVNLDENILQYFSEINAIAQSVIKKENMCNSAVKIGSLNLLKAAIENGYSVIKYGIDDTFYCAIKHGDLPCIEYLMESKNIKIQNSNEYFDIDYYYDDFENYEEIYNTVASKGYIDVLIYLHNIKFGIKFARQILDENELTNGALWCGDTVCVAAANGHKHILEYLSENYSYRDSYPTYHAAAHGQKECLLYLNENGYYWDSTTCSHAARGGHLNILTLLFENGCPWTKHTCEEAARNGHEDCLMYAHQNGCPIDHSTVLIVVMNGRIECFKYIVEHISDEWKTESITKYAAQYGHLNCLKYAIECGCPMNKEECLKVAKGDCQTYILEN
;
A
#
# COMPACT_ATOMS: atom_id res chain seq x y z
N MET A 1 -37.66 22.89 27.72
CA MET A 1 -36.77 23.86 28.38
C MET A 1 -35.77 23.06 29.19
N GLU A 2 -34.71 22.57 28.56
CA GLU A 2 -33.60 21.88 29.25
C GLU A 2 -32.51 21.60 28.19
N ASN A 3 -31.78 22.65 27.79
CA ASN A 3 -30.49 22.48 27.09
C ASN A 3 -29.58 23.72 27.16
N THR A 4 -29.83 24.64 28.09
CA THR A 4 -29.01 25.86 28.29
C THR A 4 -28.02 25.72 29.45
N ALA A 5 -28.21 24.74 30.33
CA ALA A 5 -27.29 24.50 31.46
C ALA A 5 -25.92 23.96 31.00
N ASN A 6 -25.90 23.09 29.97
CA ASN A 6 -24.65 22.45 29.49
C ASN A 6 -23.66 23.41 28.82
N HIS A 7 -24.13 24.45 28.11
CA HIS A 7 -23.23 25.42 27.47
C HIS A 7 -22.52 26.33 28.49
N SER A 8 -23.17 26.63 29.63
CA SER A 8 -22.57 27.50 30.65
C SER A 8 -21.50 26.80 31.48
N GLU A 9 -21.68 25.50 31.79
CA GLU A 9 -20.71 24.72 32.55
C GLU A 9 -19.47 24.35 31.73
N ILE A 10 -19.59 24.20 30.40
CA ILE A 10 -18.43 23.97 29.53
C ILE A 10 -17.65 25.27 29.34
N ASN A 11 -18.34 26.41 29.21
CA ASN A 11 -17.71 27.72 29.11
C ASN A 11 -17.09 28.22 30.42
N SER A 12 -17.55 27.73 31.58
CA SER A 12 -16.94 28.08 32.87
C SER A 12 -15.60 27.39 33.15
N ILE A 13 -15.20 26.42 32.31
CA ILE A 13 -13.90 25.71 32.43
C ILE A 13 -12.85 26.32 31.47
N LEU A 14 -13.26 27.23 30.58
CA LEU A 14 -12.39 27.83 29.56
C LEU A 14 -11.78 29.15 30.05
N ASP A 15 -10.95 29.11 31.11
CA ASP A 15 -9.97 30.17 31.32
C ASP A 15 -8.64 29.76 30.66
N TYR A 16 -8.41 30.34 29.48
CA TYR A 16 -7.42 29.88 28.50
C TYR A 16 -5.96 29.98 28.97
N GLU A 17 -5.68 30.70 30.07
CA GLU A 17 -4.33 30.89 30.62
C GLU A 17 -3.98 29.92 31.77
N GLU A 18 -4.95 29.31 32.45
CA GLU A 18 -4.71 28.33 33.56
C GLU A 18 -4.54 26.88 33.06
N LEU A 19 -4.96 26.58 31.84
CA LEU A 19 -4.98 25.24 31.25
C LEU A 19 -3.60 24.69 30.83
N LEU A 20 -2.48 25.31 31.22
CA LEU A 20 -1.13 24.85 30.83
C LEU A 20 -0.45 23.95 31.87
N GLU A 21 -1.05 23.74 33.05
CA GLU A 21 -0.56 22.77 34.03
C GLU A 21 -1.03 21.33 33.67
N LYS A 22 -0.08 20.39 33.59
CA LYS A 22 -0.31 19.01 33.14
C LYS A 22 -1.43 18.28 33.90
N ASP A 23 -1.50 18.46 35.22
CA ASP A 23 -2.50 17.80 36.07
C ASP A 23 -3.92 18.34 35.83
N PHE A 24 -4.04 19.64 35.55
CA PHE A 24 -5.32 20.27 35.23
C PHE A 24 -5.83 19.80 33.87
N LEU A 25 -4.95 19.76 32.86
CA LEU A 25 -5.29 19.22 31.54
C LEU A 25 -5.76 17.78 31.63
N LYS A 26 -5.04 16.92 32.35
CA LYS A 26 -5.44 15.51 32.52
C LYS A 26 -6.83 15.39 33.13
N LYS A 27 -7.11 16.10 34.23
CA LYS A 27 -8.42 16.09 34.87
C LYS A 27 -9.52 16.64 33.95
N TYR A 28 -9.22 17.72 33.22
CA TYR A 28 -10.13 18.31 32.24
C TYR A 28 -10.47 17.33 31.11
N PHE A 29 -9.47 16.63 30.58
CA PHE A 29 -9.63 15.60 29.56
C PHE A 29 -10.46 14.42 30.07
N GLU A 30 -10.19 13.93 31.29
CA GLU A 30 -10.97 12.89 31.94
C GLU A 30 -12.43 13.32 32.17
N GLU A 31 -12.67 14.56 32.57
CA GLU A 31 -14.02 15.12 32.72
C GLU A 31 -14.76 15.23 31.39
N ILE A 32 -14.10 15.70 30.32
CA ILE A 32 -14.69 15.73 28.97
C ILE A 32 -15.01 14.31 28.51
N LEU A 33 -14.09 13.35 28.65
CA LEU A 33 -14.33 11.97 28.24
C LEU A 33 -15.44 11.30 29.05
N ASN A 34 -15.51 11.55 30.36
CA ASN A 34 -16.59 11.04 31.20
C ASN A 34 -17.93 11.67 30.81
N LYS A 35 -17.97 12.98 30.53
CA LYS A 35 -19.17 13.64 30.02
C LYS A 35 -19.57 13.04 28.66
N LEU A 36 -18.62 12.84 27.74
CA LEU A 36 -18.86 12.23 26.43
C LEU A 36 -19.33 10.77 26.50
N LYS A 37 -18.81 9.97 27.45
CA LYS A 37 -19.28 8.59 27.71
C LYS A 37 -20.74 8.52 28.16
N HIS A 38 -21.25 9.57 28.81
CA HIS A 38 -22.62 9.67 29.32
C HIS A 38 -23.57 10.48 28.42
N MET A 39 -23.05 11.09 27.36
CA MET A 39 -23.79 12.07 26.58
C MET A 39 -24.18 11.53 25.21
N ASN A 40 -25.49 11.33 25.04
CA ASN A 40 -26.17 11.23 23.75
C ASN A 40 -26.16 12.61 23.04
N ILE A 41 -25.00 13.28 22.98
CA ILE A 41 -24.84 14.62 22.46
C ILE A 41 -24.08 14.55 21.14
N ASN A 42 -24.86 14.75 20.08
CA ASN A 42 -24.37 15.41 18.89
C ASN A 42 -24.78 16.89 19.01
N PRO A 43 -23.89 17.90 18.90
CA PRO A 43 -22.42 17.86 18.80
C PRO A 43 -21.67 18.41 20.03
N LEU A 44 -20.37 18.11 20.15
CA LEU A 44 -19.42 18.87 20.97
C LEU A 44 -19.54 20.38 20.63
N PRO A 45 -19.53 21.30 21.61
CA PRO A 45 -19.59 22.72 21.33
C PRO A 45 -18.47 23.14 20.37
N TYR A 46 -18.81 23.96 19.37
CA TYR A 46 -17.87 24.41 18.33
C TYR A 46 -16.62 25.05 18.94
N GLU A 47 -16.75 25.71 20.09
CA GLU A 47 -15.65 26.33 20.82
C GLU A 47 -14.60 25.31 21.29
N VAL A 48 -15.04 24.13 21.73
CA VAL A 48 -14.16 23.04 22.20
C VAL A 48 -13.38 22.46 21.01
N ILE A 49 -14.06 22.23 19.89
CA ILE A 49 -13.43 21.78 18.64
C ILE A 49 -12.38 22.79 18.16
N ASN A 50 -12.74 24.07 18.13
CA ASN A 50 -11.88 25.14 17.62
C ASN A 50 -10.68 25.38 18.54
N PHE A 51 -10.84 25.23 19.86
CA PHE A 51 -9.74 25.26 20.82
C PHE A 51 -8.70 24.17 20.55
N PHE A 52 -9.15 22.92 20.31
CA PHE A 52 -8.23 21.81 20.04
C PHE A 52 -7.51 21.95 18.69
N VAL A 53 -8.19 22.40 17.65
CA VAL A 53 -7.57 22.66 16.34
C VAL A 53 -6.50 23.76 16.45
N LYS A 54 -6.77 24.82 17.22
CA LYS A 54 -5.89 25.99 17.35
C LYS A 54 -4.66 25.73 18.23
N ASN A 55 -4.73 24.81 19.19
CA ASN A 55 -3.66 24.54 20.15
C ASN A 55 -2.86 23.26 19.86
N ARG A 56 -3.03 22.63 18.69
CA ARG A 56 -2.36 21.36 18.35
C ARG A 56 -0.84 21.40 18.54
N GLU A 57 -0.20 22.55 18.27
CA GLU A 57 1.27 22.71 18.29
C GLU A 57 1.81 22.95 19.71
N ASN A 58 0.97 23.49 20.61
CA ASN A 58 1.33 23.72 22.02
C ASN A 58 1.22 22.44 22.87
N ILE A 59 0.43 21.47 22.42
CA ILE A 59 0.14 20.20 23.12
C ILE A 59 1.22 19.14 22.86
N VAL A 60 2.08 19.33 21.85
CA VAL A 60 3.12 18.37 21.42
C VAL A 60 4.19 18.09 22.49
N ASN A 61 4.27 18.91 23.55
CA ASN A 61 5.22 18.75 24.67
C ASN A 61 4.58 18.14 25.95
N LEU A 62 3.37 17.60 25.86
CA LEU A 62 2.65 17.04 27.01
C LEU A 62 2.85 15.52 27.17
N ASP A 63 2.48 15.01 28.34
CA ASP A 63 2.53 13.59 28.74
C ASP A 63 1.78 12.69 27.72
N GLU A 64 2.25 11.47 27.47
CA GLU A 64 1.63 10.51 26.53
C GLU A 64 0.14 10.28 26.80
N ASN A 65 -0.27 10.28 28.07
CA ASN A 65 -1.68 10.14 28.44
C ASN A 65 -2.55 11.30 27.94
N ILE A 66 -2.00 12.51 27.94
CA ILE A 66 -2.71 13.72 27.49
C ILE A 66 -2.84 13.70 25.95
N LEU A 67 -1.82 13.23 25.24
CA LEU A 67 -1.86 13.05 23.79
C LEU A 67 -2.91 12.01 23.36
N GLN A 68 -3.07 10.93 24.12
CA GLN A 68 -4.11 9.94 23.90
C GLN A 68 -5.51 10.56 24.02
N TYR A 69 -5.78 11.28 25.11
CA TYR A 69 -7.08 11.93 25.32
C TYR A 69 -7.39 13.00 24.29
N PHE A 70 -6.40 13.80 23.90
CA PHE A 70 -6.54 14.77 22.83
C PHE A 70 -6.90 14.12 21.50
N SER A 71 -6.25 12.99 21.17
CA SER A 71 -6.53 12.23 19.95
C SER A 71 -7.96 11.68 19.94
N GLU A 72 -8.43 11.16 21.08
CA GLU A 72 -9.81 10.70 21.26
C GLU A 72 -10.83 11.83 21.06
N ILE A 73 -10.63 13.00 21.68
CA ILE A 73 -11.56 14.12 21.52
C ILE A 73 -11.55 14.67 20.09
N ASN A 74 -10.39 14.74 19.45
CA ASN A 74 -10.30 15.18 18.07
C ASN A 74 -11.00 14.18 17.12
N ALA A 75 -10.89 12.87 17.35
CA ALA A 75 -11.62 11.88 16.59
C ALA A 75 -13.14 12.03 16.73
N ILE A 76 -13.64 12.26 17.95
CA ILE A 76 -15.05 12.53 18.22
C ILE A 76 -15.50 13.82 17.51
N ALA A 77 -14.70 14.88 17.57
CA ALA A 77 -15.00 16.13 16.88
C ALA A 77 -15.06 15.97 15.35
N GLN A 78 -14.08 15.25 14.77
CA GLN A 78 -14.03 15.01 13.33
C GLN A 78 -15.15 14.09 12.86
N SER A 79 -15.52 13.07 13.64
CA SER A 79 -16.62 12.17 13.27
C SER A 79 -17.95 12.91 13.19
N VAL A 80 -18.19 13.81 14.15
CA VAL A 80 -19.34 14.72 14.19
C VAL A 80 -19.34 15.67 12.99
N ILE A 81 -18.19 16.30 12.67
CA ILE A 81 -18.08 17.25 11.55
C ILE A 81 -18.28 16.54 10.20
N LYS A 82 -17.66 15.38 10.02
CA LYS A 82 -17.66 14.64 8.75
C LYS A 82 -18.85 13.71 8.58
N LYS A 83 -19.72 13.60 9.59
CA LYS A 83 -20.77 12.56 9.70
C LYS A 83 -20.19 11.15 9.55
N GLU A 84 -18.97 10.96 10.01
CA GLU A 84 -18.29 9.67 10.00
C GLU A 84 -18.80 8.81 11.15
N ASN A 85 -18.84 7.49 10.95
CA ASN A 85 -19.21 6.57 12.03
C ASN A 85 -18.20 6.64 13.18
N MET A 86 -18.70 6.79 14.41
CA MET A 86 -17.87 6.93 15.61
C MET A 86 -16.95 5.71 15.83
N CYS A 87 -17.42 4.50 15.51
CA CYS A 87 -16.62 3.29 15.61
C CYS A 87 -15.42 3.34 14.65
N ASN A 88 -15.60 3.81 13.41
CA ASN A 88 -14.50 3.97 12.46
C ASN A 88 -13.50 5.01 12.92
N SER A 89 -13.98 6.12 13.49
CA SER A 89 -13.10 7.17 14.02
C SER A 89 -12.28 6.66 15.21
N ALA A 90 -12.89 5.86 16.09
CA ALA A 90 -12.20 5.22 17.21
C ALA A 90 -11.10 4.25 16.75
N VAL A 91 -11.41 3.42 15.76
CA VAL A 91 -10.48 2.47 15.15
C VAL A 91 -9.31 3.18 14.46
N LYS A 92 -9.57 4.26 13.72
CA LYS A 92 -8.52 5.03 13.01
C LYS A 92 -7.46 5.62 13.94
N ILE A 93 -7.85 5.94 15.18
CA ILE A 93 -6.92 6.48 16.19
C ILE A 93 -6.34 5.41 17.13
N GLY A 94 -6.71 4.15 16.96
CA GLY A 94 -6.20 3.08 17.81
C GLY A 94 -6.83 3.01 19.22
N SER A 95 -8.03 3.57 19.43
CA SER A 95 -8.63 3.66 20.78
C SER A 95 -9.72 2.61 21.01
N LEU A 96 -9.33 1.49 21.63
CA LEU A 96 -10.25 0.46 22.10
C LEU A 96 -11.28 1.01 23.11
N ASN A 97 -10.87 1.93 23.98
CA ASN A 97 -11.77 2.52 24.96
C ASN A 97 -12.88 3.34 24.30
N LEU A 98 -12.53 4.12 23.27
CA LEU A 98 -13.51 4.90 22.51
C LEU A 98 -14.42 3.98 21.69
N LEU A 99 -13.88 2.91 21.11
CA LEU A 99 -14.66 1.93 20.36
C LEU A 99 -15.71 1.24 21.27
N LYS A 100 -15.29 0.77 22.46
CA LYS A 100 -16.18 0.20 23.47
C LYS A 100 -17.28 1.19 23.87
N ALA A 101 -16.90 2.42 24.19
CA ALA A 101 -17.84 3.46 24.58
C ALA A 101 -18.85 3.79 23.46
N ALA A 102 -18.42 3.83 22.20
CA ALA A 102 -19.30 4.03 21.06
C ALA A 102 -20.34 2.90 20.94
N ILE A 103 -19.90 1.64 21.01
CA ILE A 103 -20.80 0.48 20.93
C ILE A 103 -21.77 0.42 22.11
N GLU A 104 -21.30 0.68 23.34
CA GLU A 104 -22.14 0.76 24.54
C GLU A 104 -23.22 1.86 24.43
N ASN A 105 -22.91 2.96 23.75
CA ASN A 105 -23.85 4.05 23.49
C ASN A 105 -24.73 3.83 22.24
N GLY A 106 -24.72 2.63 21.67
CA GLY A 106 -25.62 2.24 20.59
C GLY A 106 -25.18 2.64 19.19
N TYR A 107 -23.93 3.07 19.00
CA TYR A 107 -23.37 3.19 17.66
C TYR A 107 -23.14 1.79 17.07
N SER A 108 -23.63 1.57 15.85
CA SER A 108 -23.45 0.32 15.12
C SER A 108 -22.17 0.33 14.28
N VAL A 109 -21.57 -0.84 14.06
CA VAL A 109 -20.46 -0.99 13.10
C VAL A 109 -20.99 -1.03 11.66
N ILE A 110 -20.20 -0.57 10.70
CA ILE A 110 -20.54 -0.62 9.28
C ILE A 110 -20.05 -1.96 8.72
N LYS A 111 -20.90 -2.62 7.91
CA LYS A 111 -20.58 -3.82 7.13
C LYS A 111 -20.46 -3.48 5.65
N TYR A 112 -19.38 -3.95 5.02
CA TYR A 112 -19.04 -3.78 3.60
C TYR A 112 -18.70 -2.36 3.15
N GLY A 113 -17.95 -2.29 2.05
CA GLY A 113 -17.57 -1.05 1.39
C GLY A 113 -16.36 -0.35 2.03
N ILE A 114 -16.08 0.85 1.55
CA ILE A 114 -14.90 1.65 1.96
C ILE A 114 -14.88 2.00 3.45
N ASP A 115 -16.04 1.96 4.11
CA ASP A 115 -16.24 2.33 5.50
C ASP A 115 -16.47 1.11 6.41
N ASP A 116 -16.17 -0.11 5.94
CA ASP A 116 -16.24 -1.31 6.77
C ASP A 116 -15.38 -1.17 8.04
N THR A 117 -16.01 -1.31 9.21
CA THR A 117 -15.34 -1.01 10.49
C THR A 117 -14.24 -2.02 10.82
N PHE A 118 -14.46 -3.29 10.51
CA PHE A 118 -13.47 -4.34 10.79
C PHE A 118 -12.27 -4.22 9.85
N TYR A 119 -12.52 -4.07 8.55
CA TYR A 119 -11.46 -3.85 7.58
C TYR A 119 -10.69 -2.55 7.85
N CYS A 120 -11.38 -1.51 8.34
CA CYS A 120 -10.72 -0.31 8.83
C CYS A 120 -9.75 -0.61 9.98
N ALA A 121 -10.10 -1.51 10.91
CA ALA A 121 -9.22 -1.92 12.00
C ALA A 121 -8.00 -2.69 11.49
N ILE A 122 -8.22 -3.62 10.55
CA ILE A 122 -7.14 -4.33 9.84
C ILE A 122 -6.17 -3.35 9.18
N LYS A 123 -6.67 -2.35 8.46
CA LYS A 123 -5.85 -1.36 7.74
C LYS A 123 -4.96 -0.51 8.67
N HIS A 124 -5.41 -0.27 9.90
CA HIS A 124 -4.66 0.49 10.90
C HIS A 124 -3.85 -0.39 11.86
N GLY A 125 -3.98 -1.72 11.79
CA GLY A 125 -3.19 -2.66 12.58
C GLY A 125 -3.50 -2.65 14.07
N ASP A 126 -4.66 -2.12 14.47
CA ASP A 126 -5.06 -2.03 15.88
C ASP A 126 -5.59 -3.37 16.37
N LEU A 127 -4.65 -4.23 16.82
CA LEU A 127 -4.96 -5.57 17.34
C LEU A 127 -6.00 -5.53 18.48
N PRO A 128 -5.89 -4.66 19.51
CA PRO A 128 -6.94 -4.54 20.54
C PRO A 128 -8.35 -4.27 20.00
N CYS A 129 -8.50 -3.39 19.01
CA CYS A 129 -9.82 -3.18 18.38
C CYS A 129 -10.25 -4.39 17.55
N ILE A 130 -9.33 -5.04 16.82
CA ILE A 130 -9.62 -6.26 16.06
C ILE A 130 -10.11 -7.36 16.99
N GLU A 131 -9.40 -7.65 18.07
CA GLU A 131 -9.79 -8.64 19.09
C GLU A 131 -11.17 -8.37 19.65
N TYR A 132 -11.43 -7.11 20.03
CA TYR A 132 -12.73 -6.74 20.58
C TYR A 132 -13.87 -6.89 19.59
N LEU A 133 -13.68 -6.51 18.33
CA LEU A 133 -14.67 -6.71 17.27
C LEU A 133 -14.94 -8.20 17.04
N MET A 134 -13.91 -9.04 17.13
CA MET A 134 -13.98 -10.49 16.89
C MET A 134 -14.64 -11.28 18.03
N GLU A 135 -14.40 -10.89 19.28
CA GLU A 135 -14.88 -11.62 20.45
C GLU A 135 -16.30 -11.21 20.89
N SER A 136 -16.74 -10.02 20.49
CA SER A 136 -17.98 -9.42 20.96
C SER A 136 -19.20 -9.91 20.18
N LYS A 137 -20.02 -10.76 20.81
CA LYS A 137 -21.22 -11.37 20.19
C LYS A 137 -22.44 -10.44 20.01
N ASN A 138 -22.38 -9.21 20.53
CA ASN A 138 -23.54 -8.32 20.61
C ASN A 138 -23.32 -6.96 19.92
N ILE A 139 -22.43 -6.90 18.92
CA ILE A 139 -22.22 -5.67 18.15
C ILE A 139 -23.29 -5.59 17.06
N LYS A 140 -24.04 -4.49 17.00
CA LYS A 140 -25.05 -4.29 15.94
C LYS A 140 -24.41 -3.82 14.65
N ILE A 141 -24.89 -4.34 13.52
CA ILE A 141 -24.51 -3.85 12.20
C ILE A 141 -25.43 -2.67 11.81
N GLN A 142 -24.85 -1.62 11.24
CA GLN A 142 -25.59 -0.44 10.81
C GLN A 142 -26.57 -0.81 9.70
N ASN A 143 -27.83 -0.38 9.84
CA ASN A 143 -28.91 -0.67 8.91
C ASN A 143 -29.24 -2.17 8.73
N SER A 144 -28.87 -3.02 9.70
CA SER A 144 -29.23 -4.45 9.71
C SER A 144 -29.87 -4.85 11.04
N ASN A 145 -30.70 -5.90 11.00
CA ASN A 145 -31.22 -6.56 12.20
C ASN A 145 -30.26 -7.67 12.70
N GLU A 146 -29.14 -7.86 12.02
CA GLU A 146 -28.12 -8.85 12.35
C GLU A 146 -27.09 -8.27 13.32
N TYR A 147 -26.48 -9.18 14.08
CA TYR A 147 -25.32 -8.89 14.91
C TYR A 147 -24.06 -9.24 14.12
N PHE A 148 -22.98 -8.53 14.43
CA PHE A 148 -21.65 -8.81 13.90
C PHE A 148 -21.25 -10.24 14.31
N ASP A 149 -21.23 -11.12 13.32
CA ASP A 149 -20.66 -12.46 13.44
C ASP A 149 -19.71 -12.64 12.26
N ILE A 150 -18.43 -12.74 12.57
CA ILE A 150 -17.37 -12.75 11.57
C ILE A 150 -17.49 -13.93 10.60
N ASP A 151 -18.00 -15.07 11.06
CA ASP A 151 -18.17 -16.27 10.23
C ASP A 151 -19.21 -16.08 9.11
N TYR A 152 -20.08 -15.07 9.24
CA TYR A 152 -21.10 -14.65 8.26
C TYR A 152 -20.87 -13.22 7.74
N TYR A 153 -19.76 -12.61 8.14
CA TYR A 153 -19.49 -11.22 7.81
C TYR A 153 -18.80 -11.10 6.45
N TYR A 154 -17.91 -12.04 6.15
CA TYR A 154 -17.22 -12.15 4.87
C TYR A 154 -17.68 -13.43 4.14
N ASP A 155 -18.75 -13.32 3.35
CA ASP A 155 -19.32 -14.44 2.62
C ASP A 155 -18.63 -14.70 1.26
N ASP A 156 -17.52 -14.01 0.97
CA ASP A 156 -16.79 -14.11 -0.30
C ASP A 156 -15.30 -14.38 -0.08
N PHE A 157 -14.75 -15.27 -0.91
CA PHE A 157 -13.37 -15.74 -0.91
C PHE A 157 -12.37 -14.59 -1.08
N GLU A 158 -12.67 -13.63 -1.96
CA GLU A 158 -11.79 -12.48 -2.26
C GLU A 158 -11.50 -11.59 -1.03
N ASN A 159 -12.44 -11.52 -0.08
CA ASN A 159 -12.30 -10.65 1.10
C ASN A 159 -11.27 -11.15 2.11
N TYR A 160 -11.07 -12.47 2.21
CA TYR A 160 -10.13 -13.06 3.17
C TYR A 160 -8.68 -12.84 2.74
N GLU A 161 -8.41 -13.06 1.45
CA GLU A 161 -7.10 -12.84 0.88
C GLU A 161 -6.68 -11.37 0.99
N GLU A 162 -7.61 -10.45 0.70
CA GLU A 162 -7.36 -9.01 0.83
C GLU A 162 -6.97 -8.62 2.26
N ILE A 163 -7.57 -9.23 3.29
CA ILE A 163 -7.22 -8.99 4.70
C ILE A 163 -5.79 -9.45 4.98
N TYR A 164 -5.42 -10.69 4.64
CA TYR A 164 -4.07 -11.19 4.86
C TYR A 164 -3.02 -10.38 4.07
N ASN A 165 -3.31 -10.06 2.81
CA ASN A 165 -2.46 -9.22 1.97
C ASN A 165 -2.31 -7.80 2.56
N THR A 166 -3.39 -7.21 3.09
CA THR A 166 -3.34 -5.89 3.74
C THR A 166 -2.45 -5.93 4.97
N VAL A 167 -2.65 -6.91 5.85
CA VAL A 167 -1.84 -7.12 7.06
C VAL A 167 -0.36 -7.30 6.70
N ALA A 168 -0.07 -8.14 5.70
CA ALA A 168 1.29 -8.36 5.23
C ALA A 168 1.92 -7.13 4.60
N SER A 169 1.19 -6.38 3.77
CA SER A 169 1.70 -5.16 3.13
C SER A 169 2.11 -4.09 4.15
N LYS A 170 1.45 -4.07 5.31
CA LYS A 170 1.68 -3.12 6.39
C LYS A 170 2.69 -3.60 7.44
N GLY A 171 3.07 -4.87 7.42
CA GLY A 171 4.02 -5.41 8.39
C GLY A 171 3.41 -5.74 9.75
N TYR A 172 2.08 -5.85 9.86
CA TYR A 172 1.37 -6.09 11.14
C TYR A 172 1.43 -7.56 11.56
N ILE A 173 2.59 -8.00 12.02
CA ILE A 173 2.84 -9.41 12.39
C ILE A 173 1.93 -9.91 13.51
N ASP A 174 1.65 -9.11 14.53
CA ASP A 174 0.81 -9.53 15.65
C ASP A 174 -0.63 -9.79 15.22
N VAL A 175 -1.15 -8.95 14.31
CA VAL A 175 -2.45 -9.16 13.67
C VAL A 175 -2.44 -10.42 12.81
N LEU A 176 -1.39 -10.66 12.03
CA LEU A 176 -1.26 -11.87 11.21
C LEU A 176 -1.30 -13.14 12.07
N ILE A 177 -0.51 -13.16 13.15
CA ILE A 177 -0.46 -14.27 14.11
C ILE A 177 -1.84 -14.49 14.74
N TYR A 178 -2.50 -13.42 15.17
CA TYR A 178 -3.83 -13.49 15.75
C TYR A 178 -4.83 -14.13 14.77
N LEU A 179 -4.90 -13.64 13.52
CA LEU A 179 -5.80 -14.15 12.49
C LEU A 179 -5.56 -15.63 12.18
N HIS A 180 -4.29 -16.06 12.10
CA HIS A 180 -3.96 -17.48 11.93
C HIS A 180 -4.38 -18.33 13.14
N ASN A 181 -4.15 -17.86 14.37
CA ASN A 181 -4.48 -18.59 15.60
C ASN A 181 -5.98 -18.86 15.73
N ILE A 182 -6.81 -17.86 15.41
CA ILE A 182 -8.26 -18.00 15.41
C ILE A 182 -8.80 -18.74 14.18
N LYS A 183 -7.92 -19.12 13.24
CA LYS A 183 -8.29 -19.80 11.99
C LYS A 183 -9.26 -18.96 11.16
N PHE A 184 -9.03 -17.65 11.08
CA PHE A 184 -9.86 -16.72 10.34
C PHE A 184 -10.03 -17.16 8.88
N GLY A 185 -11.29 -17.29 8.44
CA GLY A 185 -11.65 -17.76 7.10
C GLY A 185 -11.56 -19.29 6.87
N ILE A 186 -10.99 -20.08 7.78
CA ILE A 186 -10.82 -21.54 7.58
C ILE A 186 -12.18 -22.28 7.56
N LYS A 187 -13.17 -21.83 8.35
CA LYS A 187 -14.51 -22.44 8.33
C LYS A 187 -15.16 -22.31 6.96
N PHE A 188 -15.02 -21.17 6.31
CA PHE A 188 -15.53 -20.92 4.96
C PHE A 188 -14.75 -21.74 3.92
N ALA A 189 -13.42 -21.76 4.00
CA ALA A 189 -12.58 -22.55 3.10
C ALA A 189 -12.95 -24.05 3.09
N ARG A 190 -13.34 -24.61 4.25
CA ARG A 190 -13.82 -26.01 4.36
C ARG A 190 -15.12 -26.31 3.61
N GLN A 191 -15.92 -25.30 3.29
CA GLN A 191 -17.20 -25.48 2.59
C GLN A 191 -17.02 -25.55 1.06
N ILE A 192 -15.90 -25.03 0.55
CA ILE A 192 -15.68 -24.79 -0.88
C ILE A 192 -14.56 -25.66 -1.43
N LEU A 193 -13.58 -26.05 -0.59
CA LEU A 193 -12.36 -26.72 -1.02
C LEU A 193 -12.29 -28.15 -0.49
N ASP A 194 -11.62 -29.02 -1.24
CA ASP A 194 -11.39 -30.41 -0.85
C ASP A 194 -10.38 -30.49 0.32
N GLU A 195 -10.48 -31.52 1.16
CA GLU A 195 -9.62 -31.71 2.35
C GLU A 195 -8.10 -31.66 2.03
N ASN A 196 -7.71 -32.02 0.80
CA ASN A 196 -6.32 -31.97 0.34
C ASN A 196 -5.80 -30.54 0.12
N GLU A 197 -6.66 -29.56 -0.15
CA GLU A 197 -6.29 -28.14 -0.29
C GLU A 197 -6.25 -27.41 1.06
N LEU A 198 -6.92 -27.97 2.07
CA LEU A 198 -7.05 -27.41 3.43
C LEU A 198 -5.91 -27.83 4.38
N THR A 199 -5.15 -28.88 4.05
CA THR A 199 -4.24 -29.56 4.99
C THR A 199 -2.97 -28.79 5.32
N ASN A 200 -2.58 -27.77 4.56
CA ASN A 200 -1.29 -27.10 4.75
C ASN A 200 -1.36 -25.66 5.28
N GLY A 201 -2.54 -25.13 5.60
CA GLY A 201 -2.72 -23.72 5.94
C GLY A 201 -2.22 -22.74 4.85
N ALA A 202 -1.92 -23.28 3.66
CA ALA A 202 -1.34 -22.61 2.51
C ALA A 202 -2.35 -21.75 1.73
N LEU A 203 -3.62 -21.76 2.15
CA LEU A 203 -4.74 -21.21 1.40
C LEU A 203 -4.63 -19.70 1.17
N TRP A 204 -4.01 -18.98 2.10
CA TRP A 204 -3.91 -17.52 2.06
C TRP A 204 -2.47 -17.02 2.15
N CYS A 205 -1.48 -17.91 2.01
CA CYS A 205 -0.08 -17.52 2.18
C CYS A 205 0.65 -17.23 0.87
N GLY A 206 0.21 -17.76 -0.28
CA GLY A 206 0.91 -17.58 -1.57
C GLY A 206 1.11 -16.10 -1.91
N ASP A 207 0.01 -15.38 -2.05
CA ASP A 207 0.02 -13.94 -2.36
C ASP A 207 0.53 -13.11 -1.17
N THR A 208 0.21 -13.52 0.07
CA THR A 208 0.69 -12.86 1.29
C THR A 208 2.21 -12.86 1.41
N VAL A 209 2.89 -13.96 1.06
CA VAL A 209 4.37 -14.04 1.04
C VAL A 209 4.92 -13.09 -0.02
N CYS A 210 4.32 -13.06 -1.22
CA CYS A 210 4.71 -12.11 -2.27
C CYS A 210 4.53 -10.65 -1.84
N VAL A 211 3.43 -10.33 -1.16
CA VAL A 211 3.13 -8.99 -0.66
C VAL A 211 4.11 -8.59 0.46
N ALA A 212 4.40 -9.48 1.41
CA ALA A 212 5.42 -9.25 2.44
C ALA A 212 6.81 -9.02 1.82
N ALA A 213 7.16 -9.82 0.80
CA ALA A 213 8.41 -9.70 0.07
C ALA A 213 8.52 -8.37 -0.69
N ALA A 214 7.46 -7.92 -1.37
CA ALA A 214 7.42 -6.63 -2.07
C ALA A 214 7.55 -5.42 -1.12
N ASN A 215 7.02 -5.53 0.10
CA ASN A 215 6.99 -4.43 1.07
C ASN A 215 8.16 -4.44 2.07
N GLY A 216 9.09 -5.40 1.97
CA GLY A 216 10.28 -5.44 2.82
C GLY A 216 10.05 -6.01 4.23
N HIS A 217 8.93 -6.70 4.46
CA HIS A 217 8.55 -7.21 5.79
C HIS A 217 9.15 -8.59 6.07
N LYS A 218 10.47 -8.65 6.25
CA LYS A 218 11.22 -9.89 6.50
C LYS A 218 10.68 -10.69 7.70
N HIS A 219 10.29 -10.02 8.77
CA HIS A 219 9.72 -10.67 9.97
C HIS A 219 8.42 -11.43 9.69
N ILE A 220 7.62 -10.95 8.73
CA ILE A 220 6.45 -11.69 8.24
C ILE A 220 6.88 -12.90 7.41
N LEU A 221 7.89 -12.75 6.55
CA LEU A 221 8.44 -13.89 5.80
C LEU A 221 8.98 -14.97 6.74
N GLU A 222 9.68 -14.59 7.81
CA GLU A 222 10.16 -15.49 8.86
C GLU A 222 9.03 -16.30 9.46
N TYR A 223 8.01 -15.62 9.97
CA TYR A 223 6.84 -16.28 10.56
C TYR A 223 6.10 -17.18 9.56
N LEU A 224 5.88 -16.73 8.32
CA LEU A 224 5.22 -17.55 7.30
C LEU A 224 6.08 -18.76 6.90
N SER A 225 7.40 -18.62 6.84
CA SER A 225 8.30 -19.71 6.47
C SER A 225 8.32 -20.86 7.49
N GLU A 226 8.20 -20.56 8.79
CA GLU A 226 8.17 -21.54 9.86
C GLU A 226 6.87 -22.35 9.87
N ASN A 227 5.78 -21.75 9.41
CA ASN A 227 4.44 -22.31 9.47
C ASN A 227 3.98 -22.90 8.13
N TYR A 228 4.63 -22.56 7.00
CA TYR A 228 4.25 -22.97 5.65
C TYR A 228 5.46 -23.43 4.82
N SER A 229 5.31 -24.53 4.07
CA SER A 229 6.42 -25.21 3.37
C SER A 229 6.48 -24.97 1.85
N TYR A 230 5.55 -24.23 1.26
CA TYR A 230 5.58 -23.96 -0.18
C TYR A 230 6.65 -22.92 -0.52
N ARG A 231 7.53 -23.25 -1.47
CA ARG A 231 8.69 -22.45 -1.89
C ARG A 231 8.73 -22.41 -3.41
N ASP A 232 8.24 -21.32 -4.00
CA ASP A 232 8.35 -21.02 -5.42
C ASP A 232 9.24 -19.80 -5.65
N SER A 233 9.30 -19.27 -6.87
CA SER A 233 10.15 -18.13 -7.21
C SER A 233 9.44 -16.78 -7.17
N TYR A 234 8.11 -16.74 -7.11
CA TYR A 234 7.35 -15.48 -7.15
C TYR A 234 7.75 -14.47 -6.07
N PRO A 235 7.93 -14.85 -4.78
CA PRO A 235 8.38 -13.91 -3.76
C PRO A 235 9.71 -13.23 -4.08
N THR A 236 10.63 -13.95 -4.74
CA THR A 236 11.92 -13.38 -5.16
C THR A 236 11.73 -12.33 -6.25
N TYR A 237 10.77 -12.52 -7.17
CA TYR A 237 10.44 -11.56 -8.22
C TYR A 237 9.89 -10.28 -7.62
N HIS A 238 8.98 -10.41 -6.65
CA HIS A 238 8.35 -9.30 -5.95
C HIS A 238 9.35 -8.52 -5.10
N ALA A 239 10.20 -9.20 -4.33
CA ALA A 239 11.29 -8.57 -3.59
C ALA A 239 12.24 -7.82 -4.52
N ALA A 240 12.62 -8.44 -5.65
CA ALA A 240 13.53 -7.84 -6.61
C ALA A 240 12.95 -6.60 -7.29
N ALA A 241 11.69 -6.65 -7.73
CA ALA A 241 10.99 -5.53 -8.37
C ALA A 241 10.77 -4.31 -7.46
N HIS A 242 10.87 -4.48 -6.14
CA HIS A 242 10.68 -3.41 -5.16
C HIS A 242 11.95 -3.08 -4.37
N GLY A 243 13.10 -3.65 -4.75
CA GLY A 243 14.39 -3.28 -4.19
C GLY A 243 14.64 -3.85 -2.80
N GLN A 244 13.91 -4.88 -2.39
CA GLN A 244 13.90 -5.43 -1.02
C GLN A 244 15.03 -6.43 -0.84
N LYS A 245 16.26 -5.92 -0.66
CA LYS A 245 17.49 -6.72 -0.58
C LYS A 245 17.45 -7.75 0.55
N GLU A 246 17.06 -7.32 1.74
CA GLU A 246 17.05 -8.15 2.94
C GLU A 246 16.04 -9.30 2.79
N CYS A 247 14.85 -9.03 2.24
CA CYS A 247 13.87 -10.06 1.91
C CYS A 247 14.40 -11.02 0.85
N LEU A 248 15.01 -10.52 -0.22
CA LEU A 248 15.53 -11.35 -1.30
C LEU A 248 16.62 -12.32 -0.81
N LEU A 249 17.56 -11.85 0.03
CA LEU A 249 18.60 -12.69 0.63
C LEU A 249 17.99 -13.73 1.58
N TYR A 250 17.06 -13.31 2.43
CA TYR A 250 16.36 -14.21 3.34
C TYR A 250 15.63 -15.34 2.58
N LEU A 251 14.90 -14.99 1.51
CA LEU A 251 14.20 -15.96 0.68
C LEU A 251 15.18 -16.98 0.09
N ASN A 252 16.31 -16.53 -0.47
CA ASN A 252 17.33 -17.42 -1.02
C ASN A 252 17.94 -18.35 0.04
N GLU A 253 18.24 -17.85 1.25
CA GLU A 253 18.74 -18.65 2.37
C GLU A 253 17.74 -19.72 2.85
N ASN A 254 16.44 -19.51 2.61
CA ASN A 254 15.35 -20.38 3.07
C ASN A 254 14.74 -21.24 1.94
N GLY A 255 15.49 -21.46 0.86
CA GLY A 255 15.15 -22.42 -0.19
C GLY A 255 14.19 -21.91 -1.26
N TYR A 256 13.87 -20.61 -1.28
CA TYR A 256 13.28 -19.98 -2.47
C TYR A 256 14.39 -19.80 -3.52
N TYR A 257 14.06 -19.97 -4.79
CA TYR A 257 15.04 -19.84 -5.88
C TYR A 257 14.78 -18.56 -6.68
N TRP A 258 15.86 -17.86 -7.02
CA TRP A 258 15.84 -16.83 -8.06
C TRP A 258 16.21 -17.43 -9.42
N ASP A 259 15.78 -16.78 -10.48
CA ASP A 259 16.02 -17.14 -11.88
C ASP A 259 16.15 -15.89 -12.75
N SER A 260 16.24 -16.05 -14.07
CA SER A 260 16.33 -14.90 -14.99
C SER A 260 15.13 -13.97 -14.98
N THR A 261 13.97 -14.45 -14.52
CA THR A 261 12.79 -13.63 -14.31
C THR A 261 13.02 -12.68 -13.13
N THR A 262 13.77 -13.10 -12.11
CA THR A 262 14.15 -12.28 -10.95
C THR A 262 15.04 -11.10 -11.37
N CYS A 263 16.05 -11.33 -12.21
CA CYS A 263 16.87 -10.26 -12.79
C CYS A 263 16.02 -9.26 -13.61
N SER A 264 15.08 -9.77 -14.40
CA SER A 264 14.20 -8.92 -15.22
C SER A 264 13.27 -8.06 -14.36
N HIS A 265 12.83 -8.58 -13.20
CA HIS A 265 12.05 -7.81 -12.22
C HIS A 265 12.89 -6.74 -11.51
N ALA A 266 14.13 -7.05 -11.11
CA ALA A 266 15.04 -6.03 -10.57
C ALA A 266 15.29 -4.89 -11.58
N ALA A 267 15.51 -5.24 -12.85
CA ALA A 267 15.67 -4.29 -13.94
C ALA A 267 14.40 -3.46 -14.19
N ARG A 268 13.21 -4.10 -14.16
CA ARG A 268 11.90 -3.42 -14.26
C ARG A 268 11.69 -2.38 -13.16
N GLY A 269 12.13 -2.66 -11.93
CA GLY A 269 12.03 -1.75 -10.79
C GLY A 269 13.14 -0.70 -10.71
N GLY A 270 14.17 -0.80 -11.56
CA GLY A 270 15.30 0.12 -11.53
C GLY A 270 16.24 -0.09 -10.35
N HIS A 271 16.28 -1.31 -9.80
CA HIS A 271 17.07 -1.63 -8.61
C HIS A 271 18.43 -2.20 -9.02
N LEU A 272 19.33 -1.33 -9.50
CA LEU A 272 20.68 -1.73 -9.93
C LEU A 272 21.43 -2.51 -8.85
N ASN A 273 21.35 -2.09 -7.59
CA ASN A 273 21.96 -2.81 -6.46
C ASN A 273 21.50 -4.26 -6.32
N ILE A 274 20.22 -4.54 -6.58
CA ILE A 274 19.65 -5.90 -6.58
C ILE A 274 20.09 -6.66 -7.83
N LEU A 275 20.05 -6.00 -9.00
CA LEU A 275 20.47 -6.61 -10.26
C LEU A 275 21.95 -7.04 -10.23
N THR A 276 22.83 -6.18 -9.70
CA THR A 276 24.25 -6.48 -9.45
C THR A 276 24.38 -7.68 -8.52
N LEU A 277 23.67 -7.67 -7.38
CA LEU A 277 23.71 -8.77 -6.41
C LEU A 277 23.29 -10.11 -7.04
N LEU A 278 22.18 -10.13 -7.79
CA LEU A 278 21.70 -11.34 -8.46
C LEU A 278 22.74 -11.87 -9.43
N PHE A 279 23.29 -11.01 -10.29
CA PHE A 279 24.29 -11.42 -11.29
C PHE A 279 25.58 -11.93 -10.65
N GLU A 280 26.10 -11.23 -9.64
CA GLU A 280 27.32 -11.63 -8.91
C GLU A 280 27.15 -12.98 -8.19
N ASN A 281 25.92 -13.33 -7.79
CA ASN A 281 25.58 -14.63 -7.21
C ASN A 281 25.18 -15.69 -8.25
N GLY A 282 25.47 -15.46 -9.53
CA GLY A 282 25.27 -16.43 -10.60
C GLY A 282 23.82 -16.58 -11.08
N CYS A 283 22.93 -15.66 -10.73
CA CYS A 283 21.60 -15.62 -11.30
C CYS A 283 21.72 -15.28 -12.81
N PRO A 284 21.20 -16.12 -13.71
CA PRO A 284 21.26 -15.83 -15.14
C PRO A 284 20.39 -14.62 -15.46
N TRP A 285 20.74 -13.85 -16.48
CA TRP A 285 19.80 -12.93 -17.14
C TRP A 285 19.52 -13.39 -18.56
N THR A 286 18.43 -12.87 -19.11
CA THR A 286 18.13 -12.99 -20.54
C THR A 286 17.98 -11.59 -21.12
N LYS A 287 17.81 -11.48 -22.45
CA LYS A 287 17.49 -10.21 -23.11
C LYS A 287 16.32 -9.45 -22.46
N HIS A 288 15.39 -10.15 -21.82
CA HIS A 288 14.27 -9.53 -21.10
C HIS A 288 14.74 -8.60 -19.98
N THR A 289 15.91 -8.86 -19.37
CA THR A 289 16.49 -7.95 -18.37
C THR A 289 16.82 -6.57 -18.96
N CYS A 290 17.44 -6.53 -20.15
CA CYS A 290 17.64 -5.28 -20.88
C CYS A 290 16.31 -4.68 -21.36
N GLU A 291 15.38 -5.48 -21.88
CA GLU A 291 14.08 -5.00 -22.35
C GLU A 291 13.25 -4.35 -21.23
N GLU A 292 13.25 -4.91 -20.02
CA GLU A 292 12.53 -4.35 -18.87
C GLU A 292 13.17 -3.05 -18.36
N ALA A 293 14.51 -2.99 -18.26
CA ALA A 293 15.21 -1.76 -17.93
C ALA A 293 14.91 -0.66 -18.96
N ALA A 294 15.02 -1.00 -20.25
CA ALA A 294 14.72 -0.14 -21.38
C ALA A 294 13.26 0.35 -21.40
N ARG A 295 12.28 -0.51 -21.09
CA ARG A 295 10.85 -0.13 -21.10
C ARG A 295 10.54 0.90 -20.02
N ASN A 296 11.10 0.69 -18.83
CA ASN A 296 10.83 1.52 -17.66
C ASN A 296 11.76 2.74 -17.55
N GLY A 297 12.79 2.83 -18.41
CA GLY A 297 13.70 3.97 -18.47
C GLY A 297 14.80 3.93 -17.41
N HIS A 298 15.15 2.73 -16.92
CA HIS A 298 16.22 2.52 -15.96
C HIS A 298 17.55 2.33 -16.71
N GLU A 299 18.14 3.46 -17.11
CA GLU A 299 19.36 3.49 -17.91
C GLU A 299 20.54 2.80 -17.24
N ASP A 300 20.67 2.94 -15.92
CA ASP A 300 21.72 2.36 -15.11
C ASP A 300 21.67 0.83 -15.11
N CYS A 301 20.47 0.25 -14.94
CA CYS A 301 20.23 -1.19 -15.09
C CYS A 301 20.54 -1.68 -16.50
N LEU A 302 20.10 -0.94 -17.53
CA LEU A 302 20.35 -1.31 -18.94
C LEU A 302 21.85 -1.31 -19.25
N MET A 303 22.55 -0.25 -18.87
CA MET A 303 23.99 -0.10 -19.05
C MET A 303 24.76 -1.21 -18.35
N TYR A 304 24.45 -1.46 -17.07
CA TYR A 304 25.11 -2.50 -16.30
C TYR A 304 24.89 -3.89 -16.90
N ALA A 305 23.64 -4.24 -17.22
CA ALA A 305 23.33 -5.54 -17.81
C ALA A 305 24.06 -5.74 -19.14
N HIS A 306 24.01 -4.73 -20.02
CA HIS A 306 24.67 -4.80 -21.33
C HIS A 306 26.20 -4.91 -21.23
N GLN A 307 26.83 -4.07 -20.39
CA GLN A 307 28.29 -4.10 -20.19
C GLN A 307 28.81 -5.44 -19.65
N ASN A 308 27.96 -6.18 -18.95
CA ASN A 308 28.28 -7.50 -18.41
C ASN A 308 27.81 -8.66 -19.32
N GLY A 309 27.35 -8.37 -20.53
CA GLY A 309 27.05 -9.38 -21.56
C GLY A 309 25.57 -9.77 -21.68
N CYS A 310 24.64 -9.03 -21.07
CA CYS A 310 23.22 -9.18 -21.39
C CYS A 310 22.95 -8.65 -22.81
N PRO A 311 22.38 -9.46 -23.71
CA PRO A 311 22.16 -9.05 -25.09
C PRO A 311 21.10 -7.94 -25.18
N ILE A 312 21.38 -6.96 -26.04
CA ILE A 312 20.39 -6.01 -26.54
C ILE A 312 20.10 -6.40 -28.00
N ASP A 313 18.82 -6.61 -28.32
CA ASP A 313 18.36 -6.95 -29.65
C ASP A 313 17.47 -5.85 -30.25
N HIS A 314 17.01 -6.07 -31.49
CA HIS A 314 16.16 -5.09 -32.17
C HIS A 314 14.86 -4.78 -31.41
N SER A 315 14.26 -5.75 -30.70
CA SER A 315 13.08 -5.51 -29.88
C SER A 315 13.36 -4.56 -28.72
N THR A 316 14.54 -4.67 -28.10
CA THR A 316 14.95 -3.73 -27.05
C THR A 316 15.02 -2.29 -27.58
N VAL A 317 15.58 -2.06 -28.78
CA VAL A 317 15.63 -0.72 -29.40
C VAL A 317 14.23 -0.19 -29.69
N LEU A 318 13.34 -1.03 -30.22
CA LEU A 318 11.94 -0.66 -30.46
C LEU A 318 11.24 -0.26 -29.16
N ILE A 319 11.42 -1.02 -28.08
CA ILE A 319 10.86 -0.73 -26.76
C ILE A 319 11.31 0.64 -26.26
N VAL A 320 12.61 0.94 -26.35
CA VAL A 320 13.18 2.23 -25.96
C VAL A 320 12.50 3.38 -26.70
N VAL A 321 12.32 3.22 -28.02
CA VAL A 321 11.76 4.26 -28.89
C VAL A 321 10.26 4.42 -28.68
N MET A 322 9.52 3.32 -28.56
CA MET A 322 8.07 3.30 -28.30
C MET A 322 7.68 3.88 -26.93
N ASN A 323 8.60 3.88 -25.96
CA ASN A 323 8.40 4.46 -24.62
C ASN A 323 9.13 5.80 -24.43
N GLY A 324 9.78 6.32 -25.49
CA GLY A 324 10.43 7.63 -25.45
C GLY A 324 11.63 7.72 -24.51
N ARG A 325 12.33 6.60 -24.25
CA ARG A 325 13.47 6.56 -23.32
C ARG A 325 14.75 7.05 -24.00
N ILE A 326 14.86 8.36 -24.20
CA ILE A 326 15.93 8.97 -24.99
C ILE A 326 17.35 8.66 -24.49
N GLU A 327 17.57 8.60 -23.17
CA GLU A 327 18.92 8.32 -22.64
C GLU A 327 19.31 6.84 -22.86
N CYS A 328 18.39 5.90 -22.64
CA CYS A 328 18.57 4.50 -23.06
C CYS A 328 18.84 4.39 -24.57
N PHE A 329 18.20 5.24 -25.39
CA PHE A 329 18.39 5.23 -26.84
C PHE A 329 19.78 5.71 -27.24
N LYS A 330 20.25 6.82 -26.66
CA LYS A 330 21.61 7.33 -26.87
C LYS A 330 22.65 6.27 -26.53
N TYR A 331 22.50 5.64 -25.36
CA TYR A 331 23.39 4.56 -24.93
C TYR A 331 23.44 3.42 -25.95
N ILE A 332 22.28 2.94 -26.41
CA ILE A 332 22.17 1.90 -27.44
C ILE A 332 22.90 2.30 -28.72
N VAL A 333 22.66 3.52 -29.23
CA VAL A 333 23.26 4.03 -30.47
C VAL A 333 24.78 4.13 -30.36
N GLU A 334 25.31 4.47 -29.18
CA GLU A 334 26.75 4.59 -28.94
C GLU A 334 27.48 3.23 -28.83
N HIS A 335 26.78 2.17 -28.38
CA HIS A 335 27.43 0.92 -27.97
C HIS A 335 27.04 -0.30 -28.82
N ILE A 336 26.06 -0.18 -29.73
CA ILE A 336 25.58 -1.28 -30.58
C ILE A 336 25.87 -0.99 -32.04
N SER A 337 26.08 -2.04 -32.83
CA SER A 337 26.23 -1.93 -34.29
C SER A 337 25.01 -1.25 -34.92
N ASP A 338 25.21 -0.63 -36.09
CA ASP A 338 24.19 0.10 -36.86
C ASP A 338 22.98 -0.76 -37.35
N GLU A 339 22.90 -2.03 -36.94
CA GLU A 339 21.80 -2.95 -37.23
C GLU A 339 20.43 -2.46 -36.73
N TRP A 340 20.41 -1.51 -35.78
CA TRP A 340 19.18 -0.92 -35.27
C TRP A 340 18.49 0.03 -36.27
N LYS A 341 19.18 0.54 -37.29
CA LYS A 341 18.68 1.55 -38.23
C LYS A 341 17.63 0.97 -39.20
N THR A 342 16.37 0.97 -38.80
CA THR A 342 15.24 0.51 -39.62
C THR A 342 14.16 1.59 -39.72
N GLU A 343 13.37 1.58 -40.81
CA GLU A 343 12.22 2.49 -40.96
C GLU A 343 11.19 2.31 -39.83
N SER A 344 11.16 1.13 -39.20
CA SER A 344 10.35 0.87 -38.01
C SER A 344 10.70 1.80 -36.86
N ILE A 345 11.98 2.10 -36.62
CA ILE A 345 12.42 2.99 -35.53
C ILE A 345 11.80 4.38 -35.67
N THR A 346 11.95 5.01 -36.84
CA THR A 346 11.40 6.35 -37.10
C THR A 346 9.88 6.35 -37.11
N LYS A 347 9.25 5.31 -37.68
CA LYS A 347 7.80 5.11 -37.68
C LYS A 347 7.23 4.99 -36.27
N TYR A 348 7.82 4.18 -35.40
CA TYR A 348 7.34 4.02 -34.02
C TYR A 348 7.59 5.26 -33.18
N ALA A 349 8.75 5.93 -33.33
CA ALA A 349 9.00 7.21 -32.68
C ALA A 349 7.91 8.24 -33.04
N ALA A 350 7.53 8.31 -34.31
CA ALA A 350 6.45 9.16 -34.79
C ALA A 350 5.08 8.73 -34.25
N GLN A 351 4.76 7.44 -34.33
CA GLN A 351 3.46 6.87 -33.93
C GLN A 351 3.15 7.08 -32.44
N TYR A 352 4.16 6.99 -31.58
CA TYR A 352 4.03 7.20 -30.14
C TYR A 352 4.29 8.65 -29.71
N GLY A 353 4.64 9.55 -30.64
CA GLY A 353 4.82 10.98 -30.36
C GLY A 353 6.12 11.31 -29.63
N HIS A 354 7.13 10.45 -29.72
CA HIS A 354 8.42 10.63 -29.05
C HIS A 354 9.41 11.41 -29.93
N LEU A 355 9.20 12.73 -30.01
CA LEU A 355 9.95 13.62 -30.91
C LEU A 355 11.47 13.55 -30.71
N ASN A 356 11.94 13.50 -29.47
CA ASN A 356 13.39 13.46 -29.20
C ASN A 356 14.03 12.18 -29.75
N CYS A 357 13.36 11.03 -29.62
CA CYS A 357 13.84 9.78 -30.22
C CYS A 357 13.79 9.85 -31.76
N LEU A 358 12.75 10.45 -32.34
CA LEU A 358 12.64 10.62 -33.79
C LEU A 358 13.77 11.49 -34.35
N LYS A 359 13.99 12.67 -33.75
CA LYS A 359 15.07 13.60 -34.12
C LYS A 359 16.43 12.91 -34.04
N TYR A 360 16.72 12.30 -32.89
CA TYR A 360 18.00 11.64 -32.66
C TYR A 360 18.24 10.47 -33.63
N ALA A 361 17.21 9.66 -33.92
CA ALA A 361 17.32 8.59 -34.90
C ALA A 361 17.69 9.11 -36.30
N ILE A 362 17.05 10.20 -36.74
CA ILE A 362 17.31 10.83 -38.05
C ILE A 362 18.71 11.46 -38.09
N GLU A 363 19.12 12.15 -37.02
CA GLU A 363 20.48 12.71 -36.87
C GLU A 363 21.55 11.62 -36.98
N CYS A 364 21.27 10.41 -36.48
CA CYS A 364 22.14 9.24 -36.59
C CYS A 364 22.03 8.49 -37.93
N GLY A 365 21.27 9.03 -38.89
CA GLY A 365 21.12 8.47 -40.24
C GLY A 365 20.13 7.31 -40.37
N CYS A 366 19.19 7.15 -39.44
CA CYS A 366 18.13 6.15 -39.55
C CYS A 366 17.18 6.49 -40.71
N PRO A 367 16.81 5.53 -41.58
CA PRO A 367 15.90 5.79 -42.68
C PRO A 367 14.50 6.18 -42.19
N MET A 368 13.84 7.09 -42.91
CA MET A 368 12.49 7.53 -42.64
C MET A 368 11.65 7.54 -43.92
N ASN A 369 10.59 6.75 -43.95
CA ASN A 369 9.54 6.88 -44.96
C ASN A 369 8.57 7.99 -44.53
N LYS A 370 8.72 9.18 -45.12
CA LYS A 370 7.95 10.38 -44.77
C LYS A 370 6.44 10.16 -44.88
N GLU A 371 5.97 9.49 -45.94
CA GLU A 371 4.53 9.25 -46.15
C GLU A 371 3.95 8.32 -45.07
N GLU A 372 4.65 7.23 -44.75
CA GLU A 372 4.21 6.31 -43.70
C GLU A 372 4.26 6.94 -42.31
N CYS A 373 5.33 7.67 -42.00
CA CYS A 373 5.49 8.32 -40.71
C CYS A 373 4.42 9.40 -40.51
N LEU A 374 4.09 10.20 -41.53
CA LEU A 374 3.03 11.21 -41.45
C LEU A 374 1.63 10.61 -41.18
N LYS A 375 1.34 9.41 -41.71
CA LYS A 375 0.05 8.73 -41.47
C LYS A 375 -0.15 8.35 -40.01
N VAL A 376 0.93 8.07 -39.28
CA VAL A 376 0.87 7.57 -37.89
C VAL A 376 1.31 8.61 -36.86
N ALA A 377 2.00 9.67 -37.28
CA ALA A 377 2.62 10.66 -36.40
C ALA A 377 1.62 11.29 -35.41
N LYS A 378 2.04 11.40 -34.14
CA LYS A 378 1.29 12.09 -33.10
C LYS A 378 2.05 13.29 -32.57
N GLY A 379 1.31 14.33 -32.17
CA GLY A 379 1.86 15.52 -31.53
C GLY A 379 2.92 16.20 -32.40
N ASP A 380 3.99 16.68 -31.75
CA ASP A 380 5.04 17.47 -32.41
C ASP A 380 5.84 16.69 -33.46
N CYS A 381 5.78 15.35 -33.45
CA CYS A 381 6.36 14.53 -34.51
C CYS A 381 5.73 14.86 -35.88
N GLN A 382 4.43 15.15 -35.94
CA GLN A 382 3.75 15.46 -37.20
C GLN A 382 4.29 16.75 -37.82
N THR A 383 4.39 17.81 -37.02
CA THR A 383 4.94 19.10 -37.45
C THR A 383 6.39 18.94 -37.90
N TYR A 384 7.20 18.24 -37.10
CA TYR A 384 8.60 18.01 -37.42
C TYR A 384 8.80 17.26 -38.76
N ILE A 385 7.99 16.23 -39.03
CA ILE A 385 8.05 15.48 -40.30
C ILE A 385 7.50 16.30 -41.47
N LEU A 386 6.59 17.25 -41.25
CA LEU A 386 6.16 18.14 -42.33
C LEU A 386 7.29 19.11 -42.74
N GLU A 387 8.00 19.63 -41.75
CA GLU A 387 9.08 20.62 -41.92
C GLU A 387 10.39 20.05 -42.47
N ASN A 388 10.67 18.76 -42.24
CA ASN A 388 11.88 18.05 -42.68
C ASN A 388 11.49 16.90 -43.61
#